data_AF-A0A9X1Y9Q7-F1
#
_entry.id   AF-A0A9X1Y9Q7-F1
#
_cell.length_a   1.000
_cell.length_b   1.000
_cell.length_c   1.000
_cell.angle_alpha   90.00
_cell.angle_beta   90.00
_cell.angle_gamma   90.00
#
_symmetry.space_group_name_H-M   'P 1'
#
loop_
_entity.id
_entity.type
_entity.pdbx_description
1 polymer ?
#
loop_
_entity_poly.entity_id
_entity_poly.type
_entity_poly.pdbx_seq_one_letter_code
_entity_poly.pdbx_strand_id
1 'polypeptide(L)'
;MDLSTLRPAANTAAAIADSLTRAEAARAEAQIGVTEAKRRRDALLLDGTPAQLAAADKALVAARELAERVEAVIEQLHARRADAEKSEAIGQHEAALRAYEKADAARAEWWRRTAPKLQALIRDGAAQREEVSRLADAWARSQECMERHHPEAELRNPVLDRKSRAWK
;
A
#
# COMPACT_ATOMS: atom_id res chain seq x y z
N MET A 1 -2.36 -8.84 40.68
CA MET A 1 -2.00 -8.84 39.25
C MET A 1 -0.74 -8.00 39.06
N ASP A 2 0.22 -8.47 38.25
CA ASP A 2 1.40 -7.69 37.91
C ASP A 2 1.17 -6.86 36.64
N LEU A 3 1.18 -5.53 36.77
CA LEU A 3 1.00 -4.59 35.66
C LEU A 3 2.14 -4.65 34.63
N SER A 4 3.29 -5.23 34.98
CA SER A 4 4.40 -5.43 34.04
C SER A 4 4.00 -6.32 32.86
N THR A 5 3.06 -7.25 33.09
CA THR A 5 2.55 -8.16 32.08
C THR A 5 1.73 -7.45 31.00
N LEU A 6 1.19 -6.26 31.28
CA LEU A 6 0.43 -5.45 30.32
C LEU A 6 1.32 -4.66 29.36
N ARG A 7 2.63 -4.62 29.60
CA ARG A 7 3.55 -3.85 28.76
C ARG A 7 3.66 -4.49 27.36
N PRO A 8 3.67 -3.68 26.30
CA PRO A 8 3.85 -4.18 24.95
C PRO A 8 5.31 -4.63 24.77
N ALA A 9 5.50 -5.72 24.01
CA ALA A 9 6.82 -6.28 23.75
C ALA A 9 7.66 -5.42 22.79
N ALA A 10 6.99 -4.63 21.95
CA ALA A 10 7.60 -3.69 21.00
C ALA A 10 6.74 -2.42 20.90
N ASN A 11 7.32 -1.34 20.36
CA ASN A 11 6.60 -0.09 20.11
C ASN A 11 5.99 -0.08 18.69
N THR A 12 5.30 -1.15 18.32
CA THR A 12 4.57 -1.31 17.05
C THR A 12 3.08 -1.32 17.31
N ALA A 13 2.26 -0.93 16.32
CA ALA A 13 0.81 -0.88 16.46
C ALA A 13 0.24 -2.26 16.85
N ALA A 14 0.76 -3.33 16.24
CA ALA A 14 0.36 -4.70 16.54
C ALA A 14 0.68 -5.12 17.99
N ALA A 15 1.92 -4.90 18.45
CA ALA A 15 2.31 -5.28 19.81
C ALA A 15 1.55 -4.49 20.89
N ILE A 16 1.19 -3.24 20.60
CA ILE A 16 0.35 -2.42 21.49
C ILE A 16 -1.10 -2.92 21.49
N ALA A 17 -1.64 -3.35 20.35
CA ALA A 17 -2.97 -3.95 20.26
C ALA A 17 -3.08 -5.24 21.09
N ASP A 18 -2.09 -6.11 21.03
CA ASP A 18 -2.05 -7.34 21.87
C ASP A 18 -2.02 -7.00 23.37
N SER A 19 -1.29 -5.94 23.74
CA SER A 19 -1.28 -5.42 25.10
C SER A 19 -2.62 -4.84 25.53
N LEU A 20 -3.33 -4.13 24.65
CA LEU A 20 -4.68 -3.63 24.91
C LEU A 20 -5.64 -4.77 25.21
N THR A 21 -5.64 -5.84 24.42
CA THR A 21 -6.50 -7.00 24.68
C THR A 21 -6.25 -7.62 26.05
N ARG A 22 -4.98 -7.75 26.47
CA ARG A 22 -4.64 -8.23 27.81
C ARG A 22 -5.07 -7.26 28.91
N ALA A 23 -4.95 -5.95 28.67
CA ALA A 23 -5.38 -4.92 29.61
C ALA A 23 -6.91 -4.87 29.77
N GLU A 24 -7.67 -5.07 28.68
CA GLU A 24 -9.13 -5.16 28.71
C GLU A 24 -9.62 -6.39 29.49
N ALA A 25 -8.96 -7.53 29.32
CA ALA A 25 -9.23 -8.72 30.13
C ALA A 25 -8.96 -8.45 31.63
N ALA A 26 -7.81 -7.84 31.93
CA ALA A 26 -7.45 -7.43 33.28
C ALA A 26 -8.43 -6.42 33.89
N ARG A 27 -9.02 -5.53 33.09
CA ARG A 27 -10.06 -4.59 33.55
C ARG A 27 -11.30 -5.33 34.01
N ALA A 28 -11.75 -6.32 33.22
CA ALA A 28 -12.89 -7.15 33.60
C ALA A 28 -12.64 -7.89 34.92
N GLU A 29 -11.44 -8.49 35.07
CA GLU A 29 -11.02 -9.15 36.31
C GLU A 29 -10.97 -8.18 37.51
N ALA A 30 -10.43 -6.99 37.33
CA ALA A 30 -10.36 -5.98 38.39
C ALA A 30 -11.76 -5.51 38.83
N GLN A 31 -12.70 -5.35 37.88
CA GLN A 31 -14.09 -5.00 38.17
C GLN A 31 -14.84 -6.11 38.94
N ILE A 32 -14.58 -7.37 38.59
CA ILE A 32 -15.06 -8.53 39.37
C ILE A 32 -14.50 -8.45 40.80
N GLY A 33 -13.20 -8.23 40.96
CA GLY A 33 -12.55 -8.10 42.27
C GLY A 33 -13.12 -6.96 43.13
N VAL A 34 -13.44 -5.81 42.53
CA VAL A 34 -14.13 -4.70 43.22
C VAL A 34 -15.52 -5.13 43.70
N THR A 35 -16.27 -5.85 42.85
CA THR A 35 -17.62 -6.34 43.17
C THR A 35 -17.59 -7.35 44.30
N GLU A 36 -16.65 -8.29 44.28
CA GLU A 36 -16.46 -9.29 45.34
C GLU A 36 -16.03 -8.66 46.65
N ALA A 37 -15.07 -7.73 46.63
CA ALA A 37 -14.63 -7.01 47.83
C ALA A 37 -15.78 -6.20 48.45
N LYS A 38 -16.61 -5.57 47.60
CA LYS A 38 -17.82 -4.84 48.06
C LYS A 38 -18.82 -5.80 48.70
N ARG A 39 -19.15 -6.92 48.05
CA ARG A 39 -20.06 -7.94 48.61
C ARG A 39 -19.57 -8.47 49.96
N ARG A 40 -18.27 -8.73 50.09
CA ARG A 40 -17.66 -9.18 51.35
C ARG A 40 -17.77 -8.13 52.44
N ARG A 41 -17.48 -6.86 52.13
CA ARG A 41 -17.69 -5.74 53.06
C ARG A 41 -19.14 -5.68 53.51
N ASP A 42 -20.08 -5.73 52.56
CA ASP A 42 -21.52 -5.61 52.84
C ASP A 42 -22.02 -6.74 53.74
N ALA A 43 -21.54 -7.97 53.54
CA ALA A 43 -21.86 -9.10 54.42
C ALA A 43 -21.33 -8.90 55.87
N LEU A 44 -20.19 -8.25 56.03
CA LEU A 44 -19.57 -7.99 57.33
C LEU A 44 -20.18 -6.80 58.09
N LEU A 45 -21.06 -6.02 57.47
CA LEU A 45 -21.74 -4.89 58.14
C LEU A 45 -22.72 -5.36 59.23
N LEU A 46 -23.29 -6.55 59.08
CA LEU A 46 -24.29 -7.09 60.00
C LEU A 46 -23.66 -7.95 61.10
N ASP A 47 -22.77 -8.87 60.71
CA ASP A 47 -22.28 -9.94 61.60
C ASP A 47 -20.76 -9.89 61.82
N GLY A 48 -20.07 -8.90 61.25
CA GLY A 48 -18.61 -8.78 61.31
C GLY A 48 -18.10 -8.06 62.55
N THR A 49 -16.92 -8.45 63.03
CA THR A 49 -16.17 -7.67 64.02
C THR A 49 -15.60 -6.39 63.40
N PRO A 50 -15.33 -5.33 64.20
CA PRO A 50 -14.70 -4.11 63.70
C PRO A 50 -13.38 -4.35 62.94
N ALA A 51 -12.57 -5.31 63.41
CA ALA A 51 -11.31 -5.67 62.76
C ALA A 51 -11.53 -6.31 61.37
N GLN A 52 -12.55 -7.17 61.22
CA GLN A 52 -12.88 -7.78 59.94
C GLN A 52 -13.43 -6.75 58.94
N LEU A 53 -14.27 -5.82 59.42
CA LEU A 53 -14.81 -4.75 58.58
C LEU A 53 -13.67 -3.83 58.08
N ALA A 54 -12.77 -3.40 58.96
CA ALA A 54 -11.60 -2.60 58.58
C ALA A 54 -10.71 -3.31 57.55
N ALA A 55 -10.51 -4.62 57.68
CA ALA A 55 -9.77 -5.41 56.70
C ALA A 55 -10.50 -5.49 55.34
N ALA A 56 -11.82 -5.63 55.34
CA ALA A 56 -12.64 -5.65 54.12
C ALA A 56 -12.66 -4.29 53.41
N ASP A 57 -12.73 -3.19 54.15
CA ASP A 57 -12.63 -1.83 53.59
C ASP A 57 -11.27 -1.60 52.95
N LYS A 58 -10.17 -2.00 53.62
CA LYS A 58 -8.83 -1.94 53.04
C LYS A 58 -8.72 -2.75 51.74
N ALA A 59 -9.32 -3.95 51.70
CA ALA A 59 -9.33 -4.78 50.50
C ALA A 59 -10.14 -4.14 49.36
N LEU A 60 -11.29 -3.52 49.67
CA LEU A 60 -12.10 -2.80 48.68
C LEU A 60 -11.36 -1.59 48.11
N VAL A 61 -10.67 -0.81 48.95
CA VAL A 61 -9.83 0.31 48.48
C VAL A 61 -8.73 -0.20 47.55
N ALA A 62 -8.00 -1.24 47.95
CA ALA A 62 -6.95 -1.81 47.12
C ALA A 62 -7.47 -2.35 45.77
N ALA A 63 -8.66 -2.97 45.74
CA ALA A 63 -9.28 -3.43 44.51
C ALA A 63 -9.67 -2.27 43.58
N ARG A 64 -10.18 -1.17 44.13
CA ARG A 64 -10.50 0.05 43.35
C ARG A 64 -9.26 0.69 42.77
N GLU A 65 -8.21 0.86 43.57
CA GLU A 65 -6.94 1.42 43.10
C GLU A 65 -6.34 0.56 41.97
N LEU A 66 -6.43 -0.76 42.05
CA LEU A 66 -5.98 -1.64 40.96
C LEU A 66 -6.81 -1.43 39.70
N ALA A 67 -8.14 -1.35 39.80
CA ALA A 67 -9.02 -1.10 38.66
C ALA A 67 -8.72 0.25 37.99
N GLU A 68 -8.51 1.31 38.77
CA GLU A 68 -8.12 2.64 38.28
C GLU A 68 -6.77 2.61 37.58
N ARG A 69 -5.77 1.90 38.14
CA ARG A 69 -4.46 1.74 37.50
C ARG A 69 -4.55 1.00 36.17
N VAL A 70 -5.40 -0.03 36.06
CA VAL A 70 -5.62 -0.76 34.80
C VAL A 70 -6.28 0.15 33.77
N GLU A 71 -7.27 0.97 34.15
CA GLU A 71 -7.89 1.93 33.24
C GLU A 71 -6.89 2.96 32.71
N ALA A 72 -6.06 3.52 33.59
CA ALA A 72 -5.01 4.45 33.20
C ALA A 72 -3.98 3.81 32.23
N VAL A 73 -3.68 2.52 32.40
CA VAL A 73 -2.82 1.78 31.47
C VAL A 73 -3.50 1.62 30.10
N ILE A 74 -4.80 1.32 30.06
CA ILE A 74 -5.58 1.21 28.82
C ILE A 74 -5.57 2.55 28.06
N GLU A 75 -5.85 3.66 28.74
CA GLU A 75 -5.82 5.01 28.13
C GLU A 75 -4.44 5.32 27.51
N GLN A 76 -3.36 5.05 28.25
CA GLN A 76 -2.00 5.23 27.73
C GLN A 76 -1.68 4.33 26.54
N LEU A 77 -2.15 3.08 26.55
CA LEU A 77 -1.96 2.16 25.43
C LEU A 77 -2.72 2.61 24.18
N HIS A 78 -3.93 3.15 24.32
CA HIS A 78 -4.66 3.73 23.18
C HIS A 78 -3.92 4.91 22.56
N ALA A 79 -3.44 5.86 23.37
CA ALA A 79 -2.66 7.00 22.89
C ALA A 79 -1.39 6.54 22.16
N ARG A 80 -0.63 5.62 22.76
CA ARG A 80 0.59 5.06 22.15
C ARG A 80 0.32 4.29 20.87
N ARG A 81 -0.82 3.62 20.77
CA ARG A 81 -1.23 2.91 19.54
C ARG A 81 -1.43 3.89 18.40
N ALA A 82 -2.15 5.00 18.62
CA ALA A 82 -2.37 6.01 17.60
C ALA A 82 -1.04 6.61 17.10
N ASP A 83 -0.10 6.88 18.01
CA ASP A 83 1.23 7.36 17.65
C ASP A 83 2.02 6.31 16.83
N ALA A 84 1.98 5.04 17.25
CA ALA A 84 2.65 3.96 16.52
C ALA A 84 2.06 3.77 15.11
N GLU A 85 0.74 3.76 14.96
CA GLU A 85 0.06 3.67 13.66
C GLU A 85 0.46 4.83 12.74
N LYS A 86 0.52 6.05 13.29
CA LYS A 86 0.98 7.23 12.54
C LYS A 86 2.44 7.09 12.10
N SER A 87 3.34 6.68 12.99
CA SER A 87 4.76 6.49 12.67
C SER A 87 4.96 5.41 11.60
N GLU A 88 4.24 4.30 11.70
CA GLU A 88 4.29 3.23 10.70
C GLU A 88 3.76 3.71 9.33
N ALA A 89 2.65 4.44 9.30
CA ALA A 89 2.10 5.01 8.06
C ALA A 89 3.06 6.00 7.39
N ILE A 90 3.73 6.86 8.18
CA ILE A 90 4.76 7.78 7.67
C ILE A 90 5.92 6.99 7.07
N GLY A 91 6.43 5.96 7.79
CA GLY A 91 7.52 5.13 7.30
C GLY A 91 7.18 4.39 5.99
N GLN A 92 5.96 3.86 5.89
CA GLN A 92 5.47 3.23 4.66
C GLN A 92 5.35 4.23 3.50
N HIS A 93 4.84 5.44 3.78
CA HIS A 93 4.72 6.50 2.79
C HIS A 93 6.08 6.95 2.25
N GLU A 94 7.06 7.17 3.13
CA GLU A 94 8.42 7.53 2.72
C GLU A 94 9.09 6.43 1.89
N ALA A 95 8.89 5.15 2.25
CA ALA A 95 9.41 4.04 1.48
C ALA A 95 8.78 3.98 0.07
N ALA A 96 7.46 4.21 -0.02
CA ALA A 96 6.74 4.27 -1.28
C ALA A 96 7.19 5.44 -2.16
N LEU A 97 7.41 6.62 -1.56
CA LEU A 97 7.92 7.80 -2.26
C LEU A 97 9.29 7.52 -2.88
N ARG A 98 10.23 6.97 -2.11
CA ARG A 98 11.58 6.61 -2.62
C ARG A 98 11.50 5.57 -3.73
N ALA A 99 10.61 4.58 -3.61
CA ALA A 99 10.40 3.57 -4.66
C ALA A 99 9.83 4.20 -5.94
N TYR A 100 8.88 5.12 -5.80
CA TYR A 100 8.30 5.87 -6.92
C TYR A 100 9.36 6.73 -7.62
N GLU A 101 10.13 7.52 -6.88
CA GLU A 101 11.20 8.36 -7.44
C GLU A 101 12.23 7.53 -8.21
N LYS A 102 12.61 6.36 -7.67
CA LYS A 102 13.51 5.43 -8.34
C LYS A 102 12.92 4.88 -9.63
N ALA A 103 11.63 4.53 -9.63
CA ALA A 103 10.94 4.02 -10.80
C ALA A 103 10.78 5.10 -11.89
N ASP A 104 10.45 6.34 -11.49
CA ASP A 104 10.32 7.47 -12.40
C ASP A 104 11.68 7.83 -13.04
N ALA A 105 12.76 7.86 -12.25
CA ALA A 105 14.10 8.06 -12.77
C ALA A 105 14.52 6.96 -13.77
N ALA A 106 14.20 5.70 -13.46
CA ALA A 106 14.47 4.59 -14.38
C ALA A 106 13.65 4.70 -15.67
N ARG A 107 12.39 5.13 -15.59
CA ARG A 107 11.54 5.39 -16.75
C ARG A 107 12.09 6.54 -17.60
N ALA A 108 12.49 7.64 -16.99
CA ALA A 108 13.09 8.78 -17.67
C ALA A 108 14.37 8.38 -18.42
N GLU A 109 15.22 7.57 -17.78
CA GLU A 109 16.44 7.06 -18.40
C GLU A 109 16.15 6.12 -19.57
N TRP A 110 15.20 5.19 -19.41
CA TRP A 110 14.77 4.34 -20.51
C TRP A 110 14.27 5.16 -21.71
N TRP A 111 13.49 6.22 -21.46
CA TRP A 111 12.99 7.10 -22.50
C TRP A 111 14.13 7.85 -23.21
N ARG A 112 15.07 8.44 -22.47
CA ARG A 112 16.25 9.11 -23.05
C ARG A 112 17.04 8.20 -23.98
N ARG A 113 17.20 6.93 -23.61
CA ARG A 113 17.92 5.94 -24.43
C ARG A 113 17.14 5.44 -25.65
N THR A 114 15.81 5.36 -25.53
CA THR A 114 14.95 4.68 -26.53
C THR A 114 14.34 5.66 -27.54
N ALA A 115 13.97 6.87 -27.09
CA ALA A 115 13.32 7.87 -27.91
C ALA A 115 14.09 8.22 -29.19
N PRO A 116 15.43 8.39 -29.19
CA PRO A 116 16.17 8.68 -30.42
C PRO A 116 16.06 7.55 -31.46
N LYS A 117 16.06 6.29 -31.02
CA LYS A 117 15.91 5.12 -31.91
C LYS A 117 14.51 5.06 -32.50
N LEU A 118 13.49 5.32 -31.70
CA LEU A 118 12.10 5.39 -32.18
C LEU A 118 11.93 6.54 -33.17
N GLN A 119 12.50 7.72 -32.89
CA GLN A 119 12.46 8.85 -33.81
C GLN A 119 13.18 8.56 -35.13
N ALA A 120 14.31 7.84 -35.09
CA ALA A 120 15.01 7.40 -36.30
C ALA A 120 14.13 6.44 -37.13
N LEU A 121 13.55 5.42 -36.50
CA LEU A 121 12.65 4.47 -37.19
C LEU A 121 11.44 5.16 -37.82
N ILE A 122 10.85 6.15 -37.12
CA ILE A 122 9.73 6.94 -37.66
C ILE A 122 10.17 7.74 -38.89
N ARG A 123 11.34 8.38 -38.83
CA ARG A 123 11.90 9.17 -39.94
C ARG A 123 12.21 8.29 -41.14
N ASP A 124 12.85 7.15 -40.92
CA ASP A 124 13.18 6.20 -41.99
C ASP A 124 11.90 5.67 -42.65
N GLY A 125 10.87 5.34 -41.87
CA GLY A 125 9.57 4.93 -42.39
C GLY A 125 8.83 6.04 -43.14
N ALA A 126 9.06 7.32 -42.82
CA ALA A 126 8.54 8.44 -43.59
C ALA A 126 9.28 8.60 -44.93
N ALA A 127 10.61 8.54 -44.91
CA ALA A 127 11.43 8.62 -46.13
C ALA A 127 11.14 7.45 -47.09
N GLN A 128 10.97 6.23 -46.57
CA GLN A 128 10.58 5.07 -47.40
C GLN A 128 9.20 5.26 -48.05
N ARG A 129 8.24 5.87 -47.35
CA ARG A 129 6.93 6.18 -47.91
C ARG A 129 7.01 7.20 -49.03
N GLU A 130 7.79 8.26 -48.84
CA GLU A 130 8.03 9.28 -49.86
C GLU A 130 8.70 8.67 -51.11
N GLU A 131 9.72 7.83 -50.91
CA GLU A 131 10.40 7.15 -52.00
C GLU A 131 9.46 6.20 -52.78
N VAL A 132 8.61 5.45 -52.07
CA VAL A 132 7.58 4.61 -52.71
C VAL A 132 6.62 5.46 -53.54
N SER A 133 6.18 6.61 -53.02
CA SER A 133 5.31 7.55 -53.77
C SER A 133 6.00 8.05 -55.04
N ARG A 134 7.26 8.51 -54.92
CA ARG A 134 8.06 9.00 -56.04
C ARG A 134 8.25 7.95 -57.14
N LEU A 135 8.54 6.71 -56.74
CA LEU A 135 8.70 5.59 -57.68
C LEU A 135 7.38 5.19 -58.34
N ALA A 136 6.27 5.23 -57.60
CA ALA A 136 4.94 4.99 -58.17
C ALA A 136 4.59 6.04 -59.23
N ASP A 137 4.85 7.33 -58.97
CA ASP A 137 4.62 8.41 -59.92
C ASP A 137 5.51 8.28 -61.17
N ALA A 138 6.77 7.90 -60.98
CA ALA A 138 7.70 7.65 -62.09
C ALA A 138 7.22 6.50 -62.97
N TRP A 139 6.77 5.40 -62.35
CA TRP A 139 6.22 4.27 -63.08
C TRP A 139 4.94 4.64 -63.85
N ALA A 140 4.02 5.39 -63.23
CA ALA A 140 2.81 5.86 -63.90
C ALA A 140 3.12 6.70 -65.15
N ARG A 141 4.10 7.62 -65.07
CA ARG A 141 4.57 8.39 -66.24
C ARG A 141 5.19 7.50 -67.32
N SER A 142 5.98 6.50 -66.92
CA SER A 142 6.56 5.55 -67.87
C SER A 142 5.50 4.69 -68.56
N GLN A 143 4.46 4.25 -67.84
CA GLN A 143 3.33 3.53 -68.39
C GLN A 143 2.58 4.38 -69.41
N GLU A 144 2.25 5.63 -69.07
CA GLU A 144 1.59 6.56 -70.00
C GLU A 144 2.41 6.78 -71.29
N CYS A 145 3.74 6.89 -71.18
CA CYS A 145 4.63 6.99 -72.33
C CYS A 145 4.61 5.72 -73.20
N MET A 146 4.68 4.55 -72.56
CA MET A 146 4.64 3.26 -73.24
C MET A 146 3.31 3.04 -73.97
N GLU A 147 2.17 3.32 -73.33
CA GLU A 147 0.85 3.19 -73.96
C GLU A 147 0.70 4.08 -75.19
N ARG A 148 1.35 5.26 -75.21
CA ARG A 148 1.32 6.18 -76.36
C ARG A 148 2.21 5.76 -77.53
N HIS A 149 3.37 5.16 -77.26
CA HIS A 149 4.38 4.90 -78.29
C HIS A 149 4.54 3.43 -78.67
N HIS A 150 4.15 2.52 -77.78
CA HIS A 150 4.29 1.06 -77.89
C HIS A 150 3.09 0.36 -77.21
N PRO A 151 1.87 0.50 -77.73
CA PRO A 151 0.64 0.05 -77.06
C PRO A 151 0.57 -1.47 -76.85
N GLU A 152 1.31 -2.25 -77.63
CA GLU A 152 1.42 -3.71 -77.48
C GLU A 152 2.36 -4.17 -76.36
N ALA A 153 3.14 -3.26 -75.75
CA ALA A 153 4.12 -3.61 -74.72
C ALA A 153 3.57 -3.35 -73.30
N GLU A 154 3.33 -4.42 -72.55
CA GLU A 154 2.89 -4.32 -71.15
C GLU A 154 4.06 -4.08 -70.18
N LEU A 155 3.98 -3.00 -69.40
CA LEU A 155 4.86 -2.78 -68.26
C LEU A 155 4.31 -3.45 -67.00
N ARG A 156 5.17 -4.22 -66.35
CA ARG A 156 4.87 -4.86 -65.08
C ARG A 156 4.66 -3.80 -63.98
N ASN A 157 3.56 -3.89 -63.22
CA ASN A 157 3.23 -2.94 -62.15
C ASN A 157 3.93 -3.30 -60.82
N PRO A 158 4.93 -2.52 -60.37
CA PRO A 158 5.72 -2.83 -59.18
C PRO A 158 4.95 -2.64 -57.87
N VAL A 159 3.83 -1.91 -57.87
CA VAL A 159 3.02 -1.63 -56.67
C VAL A 159 2.06 -2.78 -56.37
N LEU A 160 1.45 -3.38 -57.40
CA LEU A 160 0.53 -4.51 -57.25
C LEU A 160 1.28 -5.85 -57.07
N ASP A 161 2.45 -6.01 -57.70
CA ASP A 161 3.24 -7.25 -57.62
C ASP A 161 3.97 -7.48 -56.27
N ARG A 162 4.05 -6.48 -55.40
CA ARG A 162 4.66 -6.65 -54.06
C ARG A 162 3.70 -7.23 -53.02
N LYS A 163 2.39 -6.96 -53.13
CA LYS A 163 1.38 -7.54 -52.20
C LYS A 163 1.34 -9.07 -52.27
N SER A 164 1.73 -9.67 -53.40
CA SER A 164 1.79 -11.13 -53.57
C SER A 164 3.04 -11.80 -53.00
N ARG A 165 4.10 -11.04 -52.63
CA ARG A 165 5.38 -11.60 -52.15
C ARG A 165 5.70 -11.33 -50.67
N ALA A 166 5.01 -10.39 -50.00
CA ALA A 166 5.32 -10.04 -48.62
C ALA A 166 4.69 -10.95 -47.54
N TRP A 167 3.92 -11.98 -47.93
CA TRP A 167 3.23 -12.93 -47.04
C TRP A 167 3.64 -14.40 -47.30
N LYS A 168 4.87 -14.64 -47.74
CA LYS A 168 5.51 -15.96 -47.78
C LYS A 168 6.83 -15.89 -47.05
#